data_AF-A0AAU3CK75-F1
#
_entry.id   AF-A0AAU3CK75-F1
#
_cell.length_a   1.000
_cell.length_b   1.000
_cell.length_c   1.000
_cell.angle_alpha   90.00
_cell.angle_beta   90.00
_cell.angle_gamma   90.00
#
_symmetry.space_group_name_H-M   'P 1'
#
loop_
_entity.id
_entity.type
_entity.pdbx_description
1 polymer ?
#
loop_
_entity_poly.entity_id
_entity_poly.type
_entity_poly.pdbx_seq_one_letter_code
_entity_poly.pdbx_strand_id
1 'polypeptide(L)'
;MTGSYEDPRVAGLRTAVSRLRRELATYPVEFPDRAIAEDELAALAAMVTHGIPEVPRLRRSLLLIAGAIGSVSALARSLSEVRQAVELFGRAPGR
;
A
#
# COMPACT_ATOMS: atom_id res chain seq x y z
N MET A 1 -28.39 -6.43 -11.63
CA MET A 1 -27.03 -6.93 -11.33
C MET A 1 -26.01 -6.03 -12.02
N THR A 2 -25.57 -4.96 -11.36
CA THR A 2 -24.46 -4.14 -11.89
C THR A 2 -23.17 -4.71 -11.31
N GLY A 3 -22.60 -5.69 -12.02
CA GLY A 3 -21.26 -6.17 -11.72
C GLY A 3 -20.27 -5.06 -12.02
N SER A 4 -20.04 -4.17 -11.05
CA SER A 4 -18.89 -3.28 -11.07
C SER A 4 -17.68 -4.20 -10.98
N TYR A 5 -17.09 -4.54 -12.12
CA TYR A 5 -15.79 -5.20 -12.18
C TYR A 5 -14.79 -4.22 -11.57
N GLU A 6 -14.61 -4.32 -10.26
CA GLU A 6 -13.51 -3.67 -9.57
C GLU A 6 -12.23 -4.01 -10.31
N ASP A 7 -11.46 -2.99 -10.66
CA ASP A 7 -10.18 -3.17 -11.34
C ASP A 7 -9.33 -4.15 -10.51
N PRO A 8 -8.86 -5.27 -11.09
CA PRO A 8 -8.10 -6.27 -10.35
C PRO A 8 -6.83 -5.69 -9.70
N ARG A 9 -6.30 -4.58 -10.24
CA ARG A 9 -5.18 -3.84 -9.63
C ARG A 9 -5.59 -3.17 -8.32
N VAL A 10 -6.81 -2.64 -8.24
CA VAL A 10 -7.37 -2.04 -7.02
C VAL A 10 -7.62 -3.11 -5.97
N ALA A 11 -8.23 -4.24 -6.35
CA ALA A 11 -8.44 -5.37 -5.44
C ALA A 11 -7.11 -5.95 -4.91
N GLY A 12 -6.10 -6.10 -5.77
CA GLY A 12 -4.77 -6.55 -5.41
C GLY A 12 -4.07 -5.60 -4.43
N LEU A 13 -4.10 -4.29 -4.72
CA LEU A 13 -3.52 -3.28 -3.84
C LEU A 13 -4.21 -3.22 -2.49
N ARG A 14 -5.55 -3.28 -2.43
CA ARG A 14 -6.29 -3.36 -1.16
C ARG A 14 -5.89 -4.57 -0.32
N THR A 15 -5.72 -5.71 -0.96
CA THR A 15 -5.30 -6.95 -0.29
C THR A 15 -3.91 -6.79 0.33
N ALA A 16 -2.95 -6.29 -0.46
CA ALA A 16 -1.59 -6.05 0.01
C ALA A 16 -1.53 -5.03 1.17
N VAL A 17 -2.25 -3.92 1.05
CA VAL A 17 -2.34 -2.89 2.11
C VAL A 17 -2.96 -3.45 3.39
N SER A 18 -4.05 -4.21 3.26
CA SER A 18 -4.71 -4.83 4.42
C SER A 18 -3.80 -5.83 5.14
N ARG A 19 -2.96 -6.55 4.40
CA ARG A 19 -1.96 -7.44 4.98
C ARG A 19 -0.88 -6.68 5.72
N LEU A 20 -0.27 -5.67 5.09
CA LEU A 20 0.76 -4.86 5.73
C LEU A 20 0.23 -4.18 7.02
N ARG A 21 -1.00 -3.66 7.01
CA ARG A 21 -1.65 -3.11 8.20
C ARG A 21 -1.81 -4.14 9.32
N ARG A 22 -2.19 -5.37 8.99
CA ARG A 22 -2.30 -6.45 9.98
C ARG A 22 -0.94 -6.81 10.56
N GLU A 23 0.07 -7.00 9.71
CA GLU A 23 1.43 -7.32 10.16
C GLU A 23 1.99 -6.20 11.06
N LEU A 24 1.79 -4.94 10.68
CA LEU A 24 2.18 -3.77 11.48
C LEU A 24 1.44 -3.71 12.82
N ALA A 25 0.11 -3.92 12.85
CA ALA A 25 -0.66 -3.94 14.08
C ALA A 25 -0.24 -5.06 15.05
N THR A 26 0.19 -6.21 14.51
CA THR A 26 0.71 -7.33 15.31
C THR A 26 2.19 -7.22 15.63
N TYR A 27 2.90 -6.22 15.08
CA TYR A 27 4.33 -6.06 15.29
C TYR A 27 4.60 -5.51 16.71
N PRO A 28 5.30 -6.27 17.57
CA PRO A 28 5.45 -5.92 18.98
C PRO A 28 6.51 -4.86 19.25
N VAL A 29 7.38 -4.57 18.27
CA VAL A 29 8.49 -3.63 18.43
C VAL A 29 8.05 -2.25 17.98
N GLU A 30 8.11 -1.28 18.89
CA GLU A 30 7.95 0.14 18.57
C GLU A 30 9.14 0.64 17.75
N PHE A 31 8.86 1.46 16.74
CA PHE A 31 9.87 2.16 15.95
C PHE A 31 9.47 3.63 15.77
N PRO A 32 10.45 4.54 15.57
CA PRO A 32 10.24 5.99 15.71
C PRO A 32 9.09 6.55 14.88
N ASP A 33 8.90 6.04 13.67
CA ASP A 33 7.92 6.55 12.71
C ASP A 33 6.70 5.62 12.56
N ARG A 34 6.40 4.79 13.56
CA ARG A 34 5.27 3.83 13.51
C ARG A 34 3.94 4.52 13.23
N ALA A 35 3.60 5.56 13.97
CA ALA A 35 2.35 6.31 13.79
C ALA A 35 2.24 6.90 12.38
N ILE A 36 3.35 7.43 11.83
CA ILE A 36 3.41 7.96 10.46
C ILE A 36 3.13 6.85 9.44
N ALA A 37 3.73 5.67 9.63
CA ALA A 37 3.49 4.52 8.76
C ALA A 37 2.02 4.05 8.81
N GLU A 38 1.42 4.01 10.00
CA GLU A 38 0.01 3.63 10.19
C GLU A 38 -0.95 4.63 9.54
N ASP A 39 -0.72 5.93 9.72
CA ASP A 39 -1.52 7.01 9.13
C ASP A 39 -1.44 7.00 7.60
N GLU A 40 -0.23 6.89 7.04
CA GLU A 40 -0.04 6.81 5.59
C GLU A 40 -0.65 5.52 5.00
N LEU A 41 -0.61 4.40 5.73
CA LEU A 41 -1.30 3.17 5.32
C LEU A 41 -2.82 3.31 5.35
N ALA A 42 -3.36 4.05 6.31
CA ALA A 42 -4.79 4.36 6.37
C ALA A 42 -5.20 5.28 5.20
N ALA A 43 -4.40 6.30 4.89
CA ALA A 43 -4.61 7.17 3.74
C ALA A 43 -4.55 6.39 2.42
N LEU A 44 -3.57 5.50 2.28
CA LEU A 44 -3.43 4.61 1.12
C LEU A 44 -4.66 3.69 0.97
N ALA A 45 -5.14 3.11 2.06
CA ALA A 45 -6.34 2.28 2.08
C ALA A 45 -7.60 3.08 1.68
N ALA A 46 -7.75 4.31 2.16
CA ALA A 46 -8.87 5.17 1.79
C ALA A 46 -8.85 5.49 0.29
N MET A 47 -7.68 5.84 -0.27
CA MET A 47 -7.54 6.14 -1.70
C MET A 47 -8.01 5.00 -2.59
N VAL A 48 -7.61 3.76 -2.26
CA VAL A 48 -8.00 2.58 -3.05
C VAL A 48 -9.46 2.18 -2.85
N THR A 49 -10.08 2.53 -1.71
CA THR A 49 -11.51 2.30 -1.48
C THR A 49 -12.38 3.25 -2.30
N HIS A 50 -11.95 4.50 -2.48
CA HIS A 50 -12.75 5.52 -3.16
C HIS A 50 -12.61 5.54 -4.69
N GLY A 51 -11.68 4.80 -5.28
CA GLY A 51 -11.57 4.67 -6.75
C GLY A 51 -10.16 4.33 -7.24
N ILE A 52 -9.90 4.64 -8.52
CA ILE A 52 -8.57 4.49 -9.13
C ILE A 52 -7.68 5.62 -8.62
N PRO A 53 -6.62 5.33 -7.82
CA PRO A 53 -5.75 6.36 -7.30
C PRO A 53 -4.79 6.89 -8.38
N GLU A 54 -4.38 8.16 -8.25
CA GLU A 54 -3.35 8.73 -9.12
C GLU A 54 -1.98 8.09 -8.86
N VAL A 55 -1.30 7.64 -9.92
CA VAL A 55 0.01 6.97 -9.84
C VAL A 55 1.06 7.80 -9.09
N PRO A 56 1.21 9.12 -9.33
CA PRO A 56 2.17 9.94 -8.56
C PRO A 56 1.86 9.96 -7.06
N ARG A 57 0.57 9.97 -6.69
CA ARG A 57 0.11 9.98 -5.31
C ARG A 57 0.39 8.64 -4.61
N LEU A 58 0.13 7.51 -5.29
CA LEU A 58 0.49 6.17 -4.80
C LEU A 58 1.99 6.04 -4.54
N ARG A 59 2.81 6.49 -5.48
CA ARG A 59 4.28 6.45 -5.36
C ARG A 59 4.77 7.29 -4.19
N ARG A 60 4.18 8.48 -3.98
CA ARG A 60 4.52 9.34 -2.84
C ARG A 60 4.22 8.66 -1.51
N SER A 61 2.99 8.18 -1.30
CA SER A 61 2.63 7.49 -0.04
C SER A 61 3.48 6.24 0.18
N LEU A 62 3.80 5.49 -0.87
CA LEU A 62 4.69 4.33 -0.78
C LEU A 62 6.12 4.70 -0.30
N LEU A 63 6.66 5.83 -0.77
CA LEU A 63 7.96 6.32 -0.31
C LEU A 63 7.93 6.75 1.15
N LEU A 64 6.84 7.38 1.60
CA LEU A 64 6.68 7.77 3.01
C LEU A 64 6.55 6.54 3.91
N ILE A 65 5.72 5.57 3.54
CA ILE A 65 5.58 4.29 4.26
C ILE A 65 6.92 3.57 4.34
N ALA A 66 7.67 3.52 3.23
CA ALA A 66 8.99 2.89 3.20
C ALA A 66 10.03 3.60 4.06
N GLY A 67 10.02 4.94 4.08
CA GLY A 67 10.90 5.74 4.95
C GLY A 67 10.58 5.53 6.42
N ALA A 68 9.29 5.50 6.76
CA ALA A 68 8.81 5.33 8.13
C ALA A 68 9.02 3.90 8.68
N ILE A 69 8.76 2.86 7.87
CA ILE A 69 9.05 1.47 8.25
C ILE A 69 10.56 1.19 8.29
N GLY A 70 11.35 1.87 7.45
CA GLY A 70 12.80 1.70 7.39
C GLY A 70 13.22 0.27 7.02
N SER A 71 14.31 -0.21 7.63
CA SER A 71 14.91 -1.53 7.38
C SER A 71 14.29 -2.68 8.20
N VAL A 72 13.04 -2.55 8.67
CA VAL A 72 12.36 -3.61 9.46
C VAL A 72 12.11 -4.83 8.57
N SER A 73 12.98 -5.84 8.70
CA SER A 73 12.96 -7.05 7.88
C SER A 73 11.67 -7.86 8.02
N ALA A 74 11.02 -7.81 9.19
CA ALA A 74 9.75 -8.48 9.45
C ALA A 74 8.60 -7.96 8.57
N LEU A 75 8.66 -6.69 8.16
CA LEU A 75 7.65 -6.04 7.31
C LEU A 75 8.08 -5.95 5.83
N ALA A 76 9.31 -6.36 5.52
CA ALA A 76 9.88 -6.22 4.17
C ALA A 76 9.07 -6.98 3.11
N ARG A 77 8.52 -8.16 3.46
CA ARG A 77 7.72 -8.97 2.53
C ARG A 77 6.41 -8.28 2.16
N SER A 78 5.60 -7.92 3.14
CA SER A 78 4.31 -7.25 2.89
C SER A 78 4.50 -5.87 2.27
N LEU A 79 5.55 -5.14 2.64
CA LEU A 79 5.92 -3.89 1.97
C LEU A 79 6.27 -4.11 0.49
N SER A 80 7.02 -5.17 0.16
CA SER A 80 7.33 -5.53 -1.24
C SER A 80 6.07 -5.87 -2.05
N GLU A 81 5.10 -6.58 -1.45
CA GLU A 81 3.82 -6.87 -2.08
C GLU A 81 3.04 -5.58 -2.41
N VAL A 82 3.04 -4.59 -1.51
CA VAL A 82 2.44 -3.26 -1.79
C VAL A 82 3.17 -2.53 -2.90
N ARG A 83 4.51 -2.56 -2.93
CA ARG A 83 5.31 -1.95 -4.02
C ARG A 83 4.94 -2.53 -5.37
N GLN A 84 4.91 -3.85 -5.49
CA GLN A 84 4.55 -4.55 -6.73
C GLN A 84 3.12 -4.20 -7.17
N ALA A 85 2.17 -4.14 -6.24
CA ALA A 85 0.80 -3.75 -6.56
C ALA A 85 0.71 -2.30 -7.08
N VAL A 86 1.46 -1.35 -6.51
CA VAL A 86 1.54 0.04 -7.00
C VAL A 86 2.17 0.11 -8.40
N GLU A 87 3.18 -0.71 -8.70
CA GLU A 87 3.82 -0.76 -10.02
C GLU A 87 2.84 -1.14 -11.15
N LEU A 88 1.82 -1.95 -10.86
CA LEU A 88 0.78 -2.32 -11.83
C LEU A 88 -0.06 -1.13 -12.32
N PHE A 89 -0.12 -0.04 -11.55
CA PHE A 89 -0.78 1.20 -11.99
C PHE A 89 0.13 2.04 -12.89
N GLY A 90 1.46 1.91 -12.75
CA GLY A 90 2.46 2.68 -13.49
C GLY A 90 2.93 2.04 -14.80
N ARG A 91 2.59 0.77 -15.07
CA ARG A 91 2.74 0.18 -16.41
C ARG A 91 1.68 0.77 -17.33
N ALA A 92 2.03 1.84 -18.03
CA ALA A 92 1.38 2.12 -19.32
C ALA A 92 1.56 0.86 -20.21
N PRO A 93 0.56 0.45 -21.01
CA PRO A 93 0.80 -0.55 -22.04
C PRO A 93 1.97 -0.02 -22.88
N GLY A 94 3.01 -0.84 -23.00
CA GLY A 94 4.29 -0.45 -23.59
C GLY A 94 4.09 0.28 -24.92
N ARG A 95 4.85 1.36 -25.10
CA ARG A 95 4.96 2.04 -26.38
C ARG A 95 5.67 1.15 -27.38
#